data_AF-A0A7G7G917-F1
#
_entry.id   AF-A0A7G7G917-F1
#
_cell.length_a   1.000
_cell.length_b   1.000
_cell.length_c   1.000
_cell.angle_alpha   90.00
_cell.angle_beta   90.00
_cell.angle_gamma   90.00
#
_symmetry.space_group_name_H-M   'P 1'
#
loop_
_entity.id
_entity.type
_entity.pdbx_description
1 polymer ?
#
loop_
_entity_poly.entity_id
_entity_poly.type
_entity_poly.pdbx_seq_one_letter_code
_entity_poly.pdbx_strand_id
1 'polypeptide(L)'
;MFLSLATYGQTKLIRGKVINSNFPSENNIAEHEFWKAPNAVVIGNDSIKLGTADQDGIFELEVLANIQTFTIGWIGMYPEEIELTGDCDYFEIILLPDAIYDFVTPRKEERLRKRDRKRLSELYQEAYKRGMFNQEKPCR
;
A
#
# COMPACT_ATOMS: atom_id res chain seq x y z
N MET A 1 -21.91 6.68 -30.90
CA MET A 1 -22.32 6.42 -29.51
C MET A 1 -21.92 4.98 -29.20
N PHE A 2 -20.74 4.76 -28.61
CA PHE A 2 -20.29 3.42 -28.25
C PHE A 2 -20.80 3.10 -26.84
N LEU A 3 -21.72 2.13 -26.75
CA LEU A 3 -22.15 1.54 -25.49
C LEU A 3 -21.05 0.59 -25.01
N SER A 4 -20.29 1.02 -24.00
CA SER A 4 -19.46 0.11 -23.21
C SER A 4 -20.40 -0.69 -22.30
N LEU A 5 -20.64 -1.95 -22.66
CA LEU A 5 -21.29 -2.91 -21.78
C LEU A 5 -20.25 -3.38 -20.76
N ALA A 6 -20.40 -2.99 -19.49
CA ALA A 6 -19.68 -3.65 -18.41
C ALA A 6 -20.18 -5.10 -18.33
N THR A 7 -19.48 -6.00 -19.02
CA THR A 7 -19.75 -7.43 -19.00
C THR A 7 -19.22 -8.03 -17.70
N TYR A 8 -20.11 -8.64 -16.91
CA TYR A 8 -19.75 -9.55 -15.84
C TYR A 8 -18.79 -10.63 -16.38
N GLY A 9 -17.57 -10.70 -15.82
CA GLY A 9 -16.55 -11.69 -16.19
C GLY A 9 -15.31 -11.11 -16.89
N GLN A 10 -15.25 -9.81 -17.21
CA GLN A 10 -14.00 -9.21 -17.66
C GLN A 10 -13.03 -9.10 -16.48
N THR A 11 -11.81 -9.60 -16.66
CA THR A 11 -10.70 -9.44 -15.72
C THR A 11 -9.77 -8.33 -16.17
N LYS A 12 -9.05 -7.73 -15.22
CA LYS A 12 -7.94 -6.82 -15.46
C LYS A 12 -6.73 -7.28 -14.66
N LEU A 13 -5.56 -7.04 -15.23
CA LEU A 13 -4.28 -7.31 -14.58
C LEU A 13 -3.88 -6.10 -13.76
N ILE A 14 -3.60 -6.30 -12.48
CA ILE A 14 -3.06 -5.29 -11.59
C ILE A 14 -1.67 -5.71 -11.18
N ARG A 15 -0.73 -4.77 -11.22
CA ARG A 15 0.62 -4.95 -10.74
C ARG A 15 0.93 -3.94 -9.65
N GLY A 16 1.95 -4.23 -8.86
CA GLY A 16 2.49 -3.21 -7.98
C GLY A 16 3.68 -3.68 -7.17
N LYS A 17 4.19 -2.75 -6.37
CA LYS A 17 5.31 -2.95 -5.47
C LYS A 17 4.97 -2.42 -4.09
N VAL A 18 5.27 -3.23 -3.09
CA VAL A 18 5.07 -2.91 -1.69
C VAL A 18 6.41 -2.83 -0.98
N ILE A 19 6.62 -1.73 -0.31
CA ILE A 19 7.72 -1.54 0.62
C ILE A 19 7.17 -1.17 2.00
N ASN A 20 7.98 -1.33 3.02
CA ASN A 20 7.73 -0.74 4.32
C ASN A 20 8.65 0.47 4.54
N SER A 21 8.27 1.31 5.50
CA SER A 21 9.16 2.31 6.08
C SER A 21 9.24 2.08 7.58
N ASN A 22 10.42 2.23 8.16
CA ASN A 22 10.53 2.32 9.62
C ASN A 22 9.86 3.58 10.16
N PHE A 23 9.44 3.51 11.43
CA PHE A 23 9.07 4.71 12.16
C PHE A 23 10.31 5.58 12.36
N PRO A 24 10.23 6.87 12.02
CA PRO A 24 11.18 7.83 12.56
C PRO A 24 10.93 7.90 14.05
N SER A 25 11.81 7.29 14.86
CA SER A 25 11.76 7.47 16.31
C SER A 25 11.78 8.98 16.60
N GLU A 26 10.97 9.43 17.55
CA GLU A 26 10.69 10.85 17.80
C GLU A 26 11.95 11.71 18.05
N ASN A 27 13.13 11.11 18.23
CA ASN A 27 14.39 11.80 18.51
C ASN A 27 15.61 11.32 17.70
N ASN A 28 15.45 10.47 16.69
CA ASN A 28 16.60 9.99 15.91
C ASN A 28 16.35 10.11 14.41
N ILE A 29 17.14 10.99 13.80
CA ILE A 29 17.28 11.22 12.36
C ILE A 29 18.07 10.05 11.76
N ALA A 30 17.65 8.81 12.04
CA ALA A 30 18.10 7.69 11.24
C ALA A 30 17.42 7.85 9.89
N GLU A 31 18.22 7.78 8.82
CA GLU A 31 17.73 7.77 7.45
C GLU A 31 16.54 6.81 7.34
N HIS A 32 15.47 7.23 6.64
CA HIS A 32 14.33 6.34 6.43
C HIS A 32 14.82 5.10 5.67
N GLU A 33 14.90 3.98 6.37
CA GLU A 33 15.15 2.69 5.76
C GLU A 33 13.84 2.16 5.19
N PHE A 34 13.91 1.81 3.91
CA PHE A 34 12.86 1.10 3.21
C PHE A 34 13.28 -0.34 3.06
N TRP A 35 12.40 -1.28 3.44
CA TRP A 35 12.57 -2.67 3.10
C TRP A 35 11.46 -3.13 2.17
N LYS A 36 11.80 -4.09 1.31
CA LYS A 36 10.82 -4.83 0.52
C LYS A 36 9.86 -5.52 1.49
N ALA A 37 8.59 -5.63 1.11
CA ALA A 37 7.59 -6.36 1.89
C ALA A 37 7.32 -7.73 1.26
N PRO A 38 8.23 -8.72 1.42
CA PRO A 38 8.07 -10.02 0.81
C PRO A 38 6.88 -10.76 1.38
N ASN A 39 6.11 -11.45 0.55
CA ASN A 39 4.89 -12.12 0.96
C ASN A 39 3.78 -11.18 1.49
N ALA A 40 3.80 -9.89 1.16
CA ALA A 40 2.66 -9.01 1.40
C ALA A 40 1.40 -9.62 0.79
N VAL A 41 0.31 -9.66 1.55
CA VAL A 41 -0.93 -10.31 1.16
C VAL A 41 -1.87 -9.27 0.57
N VAL A 42 -2.44 -9.58 -0.59
CA VAL A 42 -3.48 -8.76 -1.22
C VAL A 42 -4.82 -9.42 -1.01
N ILE A 43 -5.76 -8.65 -0.46
CA ILE A 43 -7.07 -9.11 -0.01
C ILE A 43 -8.14 -8.27 -0.70
N GLY A 44 -9.15 -8.93 -1.25
CA GLY A 44 -10.32 -8.28 -1.83
C GLY A 44 -11.28 -7.76 -0.76
N ASN A 45 -12.29 -7.01 -1.18
CA ASN A 45 -13.27 -6.40 -0.26
C ASN A 45 -14.13 -7.41 0.50
N ASP A 46 -14.25 -8.62 -0.04
CA ASP A 46 -14.90 -9.77 0.57
C ASP A 46 -14.00 -10.54 1.55
N SER A 47 -12.83 -9.98 1.89
CA SER A 47 -11.80 -10.61 2.72
C SER A 47 -11.15 -11.85 2.10
N ILE A 48 -11.36 -12.11 0.81
CA ILE A 48 -10.73 -13.23 0.10
C ILE A 48 -9.32 -12.82 -0.33
N LYS A 49 -8.35 -13.70 -0.09
CA LYS A 49 -6.98 -13.53 -0.58
C LYS A 49 -6.97 -13.56 -2.11
N LEU A 50 -6.57 -12.46 -2.72
CA LEU A 50 -6.39 -12.33 -4.17
C LEU A 50 -4.99 -12.82 -4.60
N GLY A 51 -3.98 -12.62 -3.76
CA GLY A 51 -2.64 -13.13 -4.02
C GLY A 51 -1.60 -12.64 -3.02
N THR A 52 -0.34 -12.67 -3.43
CA THR A 52 0.81 -12.42 -2.55
C THR A 52 1.97 -11.83 -3.34
N ALA A 53 2.70 -10.90 -2.73
CA ALA A 53 3.91 -10.34 -3.31
C ALA A 53 5.08 -11.33 -3.24
N ASP A 54 5.98 -11.26 -4.21
CA ASP A 54 7.21 -12.03 -4.26
C ASP A 54 8.26 -11.53 -3.25
N GLN A 55 9.50 -12.03 -3.36
CA GLN A 55 10.60 -11.65 -2.45
C GLN A 55 11.06 -10.19 -2.62
N ASP A 56 10.72 -9.56 -3.75
CA ASP A 56 11.02 -8.16 -4.04
C ASP A 56 9.87 -7.21 -3.66
N GLY A 57 8.81 -7.75 -3.07
CA GLY A 57 7.59 -7.01 -2.73
C GLY A 57 6.74 -6.69 -3.97
N ILE A 58 6.98 -7.36 -5.10
CA ILE A 58 6.23 -7.16 -6.33
C ILE A 58 5.04 -8.12 -6.35
N PHE A 59 3.86 -7.62 -6.70
CA PHE A 59 2.67 -8.44 -6.89
C PHE A 59 2.09 -8.24 -8.29
N GLU A 60 1.47 -9.29 -8.81
CA GLU A 60 0.71 -9.32 -10.06
C GLU A 60 -0.53 -10.17 -9.85
N LEU A 61 -1.71 -9.61 -10.14
CA LEU A 61 -3.01 -10.20 -9.81
C LEU A 61 -3.98 -9.99 -10.96
N GLU A 62 -4.71 -11.03 -11.31
CA GLU A 62 -5.86 -10.93 -12.19
C GLU A 62 -7.12 -10.76 -11.32
N VAL A 63 -7.76 -9.60 -11.43
CA VAL A 63 -8.97 -9.27 -10.66
C VAL A 63 -10.13 -9.02 -11.60
N LEU A 64 -11.36 -9.25 -11.13
CA LEU A 64 -12.54 -8.87 -11.89
C LEU A 64 -12.57 -7.34 -12.06
N ALA A 65 -12.97 -6.87 -13.24
CA ALA A 65 -13.00 -5.45 -13.58
C ALA A 65 -13.94 -4.62 -12.68
N ASN A 66 -14.88 -5.28 -11.98
CA ASN A 66 -15.80 -4.65 -11.03
C ASN A 66 -15.21 -4.48 -9.62
N ILE A 67 -14.04 -5.04 -9.32
CA ILE A 67 -13.34 -4.78 -8.05
C ILE A 67 -12.88 -3.33 -8.06
N GLN A 68 -13.29 -2.59 -7.03
CA GLN A 68 -13.03 -1.16 -6.88
C GLN A 68 -11.93 -0.87 -5.86
N THR A 69 -11.78 -1.71 -4.85
CA THR A 69 -10.72 -1.55 -3.85
C THR A 69 -10.10 -2.90 -3.52
N PHE A 70 -8.88 -2.86 -2.99
CA PHE A 70 -8.23 -4.01 -2.37
C PHE A 70 -7.44 -3.54 -1.15
N THR A 71 -7.24 -4.42 -0.18
CA THR A 71 -6.38 -4.16 0.97
C THR A 71 -5.07 -4.90 0.80
N ILE A 72 -3.97 -4.24 1.12
CA ILE A 72 -2.65 -4.86 1.21
C ILE A 72 -2.16 -4.87 2.64
N GLY A 73 -1.62 -6.00 3.08
CA GLY A 73 -1.13 -6.20 4.43
C GLY A 73 0.19 -6.93 4.49
N TRP A 74 0.98 -6.67 5.52
CA TRP A 74 2.22 -7.37 5.81
C TRP A 74 2.41 -7.49 7.31
N ILE A 75 3.14 -8.51 7.76
CA ILE A 75 3.30 -8.80 9.19
C ILE A 75 3.94 -7.59 9.89
N GLY A 76 3.32 -7.14 10.99
CA GLY A 76 3.81 -5.99 11.76
C GLY A 76 3.54 -4.63 11.12
N MET A 77 2.67 -4.55 10.12
CA MET A 77 2.32 -3.31 9.42
C MET A 77 0.82 -3.03 9.44
N TYR A 78 0.46 -1.73 9.44
CA TYR A 78 -0.91 -1.32 9.20
C TYR A 78 -1.33 -1.70 7.76
N PRO A 79 -2.45 -2.42 7.58
CA PRO A 79 -3.00 -2.65 6.26
C PRO A 79 -3.39 -1.33 5.58
N GLU A 80 -3.17 -1.25 4.27
CA GLU A 80 -3.55 -0.09 3.47
C GLU A 80 -4.62 -0.51 2.45
N GLU A 81 -5.75 0.21 2.46
CA GLU A 81 -6.79 0.08 1.44
C GLU A 81 -6.41 0.94 0.23
N ILE A 82 -6.50 0.35 -0.96
CA ILE A 82 -6.15 0.96 -2.23
C ILE A 82 -7.39 1.01 -3.11
N GLU A 83 -7.71 2.21 -3.59
CA GLU A 83 -8.77 2.43 -4.57
C GLU A 83 -8.22 2.24 -5.99
N LEU A 84 -8.93 1.44 -6.78
CA LEU A 84 -8.64 1.19 -8.18
C LEU A 84 -9.33 2.27 -9.02
N THR A 85 -8.75 3.46 -9.06
CA THR A 85 -9.28 4.57 -9.87
C THR A 85 -8.59 4.63 -11.25
N GLY A 86 -9.35 4.96 -12.29
CA GLY A 86 -8.84 5.24 -13.63
C GLY A 86 -8.14 4.06 -14.34
N ASP A 87 -7.23 4.41 -15.27
CA ASP A 87 -6.45 3.49 -16.10
C ASP A 87 -5.12 3.08 -15.43
N CYS A 88 -5.16 2.87 -14.12
CA CYS A 88 -3.95 2.60 -13.37
C CYS A 88 -3.68 1.11 -13.16
N ASP A 89 -2.60 0.65 -13.78
CA ASP A 89 -2.25 -0.76 -13.81
C ASP A 89 -1.05 -1.11 -12.90
N TYR A 90 -0.38 -0.10 -12.33
CA TYR A 90 0.79 -0.28 -11.46
C TYR A 90 0.73 0.59 -10.21
N PHE A 91 0.69 -0.06 -9.04
CA PHE A 91 0.58 0.59 -7.73
C PHE A 91 1.89 0.52 -6.94
N GLU A 92 2.28 1.63 -6.33
CA GLU A 92 3.46 1.71 -5.47
C GLU A 92 3.03 2.09 -4.05
N ILE A 93 3.23 1.17 -3.12
CA ILE A 93 2.58 1.21 -1.82
C ILE A 93 3.63 1.17 -0.71
N ILE A 94 3.49 2.09 0.25
CA ILE A 94 4.28 2.11 1.48
C ILE A 94 3.38 1.68 2.62
N LEU A 95 3.75 0.59 3.28
CA LEU A 95 3.14 0.20 4.54
C LEU A 95 3.86 0.88 5.71
N LEU A 96 3.09 1.40 6.66
CA LEU A 96 3.61 1.93 7.93
C LEU A 96 3.54 0.84 9.00
N PRO A 97 4.53 0.76 9.92
CA PRO A 97 4.52 -0.30 10.90
C PRO A 97 3.31 -0.17 11.84
N ASP A 98 2.79 -1.29 12.30
CA ASP A 98 1.72 -1.31 13.30
C ASP A 98 2.34 -1.15 14.69
N ALA A 99 2.56 0.11 15.09
CA ALA A 99 3.10 0.40 16.41
C ALA A 99 2.05 0.10 17.49
N ILE A 100 2.43 -0.77 18.42
CA ILE A 100 1.73 -0.89 19.69
C ILE A 100 2.18 0.28 20.56
N TYR A 101 1.27 1.23 20.77
CA TYR A 101 1.49 2.34 21.69
C TYR A 101 1.08 1.92 23.09
N ASP A 102 2.03 1.43 23.88
CA ASP A 102 1.76 1.04 25.27
C ASP A 102 1.48 2.27 26.16
N PHE A 103 0.59 2.08 27.14
CA PHE A 103 0.25 3.08 28.17
C PHE A 103 -0.25 4.44 27.63
N VAL A 104 -0.88 4.46 26.46
CA VAL A 104 -1.56 5.65 25.92
C VAL A 104 -3.06 5.45 25.81
N THR A 105 -3.80 6.57 25.75
CA THR A 105 -5.24 6.51 25.46
C THR A 105 -5.50 6.25 23.98
N PRO A 106 -6.62 5.61 23.60
CA PRO A 106 -6.98 5.39 22.19
C PRO A 106 -7.00 6.69 21.36
N ARG A 107 -7.41 7.80 21.97
CA ARG A 107 -7.37 9.12 21.32
C ARG A 107 -5.94 9.59 21.01
N LYS A 108 -4.99 9.30 21.91
CA LYS A 108 -3.57 9.64 21.70
C LYS A 108 -2.97 8.73 20.63
N GLU A 109 -3.25 7.43 20.67
CA GLU A 109 -2.87 6.45 19.65
C GLU A 109 -3.34 6.89 18.25
N GLU A 110 -4.62 7.23 18.11
CA GLU A 110 -5.19 7.70 16.84
C GLU A 110 -4.50 8.97 16.33
N ARG A 111 -4.16 9.90 17.22
CA ARG A 111 -3.42 11.12 16.87
C ARG A 111 -2.02 10.79 16.35
N LEU A 112 -1.31 9.84 16.96
CA LEU A 112 0.02 9.41 16.53
C LEU A 112 -0.05 8.75 15.16
N ARG A 113 -0.98 7.81 14.96
CA ARG A 113 -1.23 7.18 13.65
C ARG A 113 -1.56 8.18 12.55
N LYS A 114 -2.41 9.18 12.84
CA LYS A 114 -2.72 10.28 11.90
C LYS A 114 -1.50 11.14 11.58
N ARG A 115 -0.63 11.40 12.57
CA ARG A 115 0.63 12.13 12.35
C ARG A 115 1.54 11.34 11.41
N ASP A 116 1.68 10.03 11.63
CA ASP A 116 2.59 9.20 10.84
C ASP A 116 2.08 9.06 9.39
N ARG A 117 0.76 8.89 9.19
CA ARG A 117 0.15 8.90 7.85
C ARG A 117 0.39 10.19 7.07
N LYS A 118 0.48 11.35 7.73
CA LYS A 118 0.77 12.62 7.03
C LYS A 118 2.15 12.62 6.35
N ARG A 119 3.08 11.77 6.81
CA ARG A 119 4.44 11.66 6.25
C ARG A 119 4.51 10.73 5.04
N LEU A 120 3.44 10.00 4.69
CA LEU A 120 3.44 9.11 3.53
C LEU A 120 3.84 9.81 2.23
N SER A 121 3.45 11.08 2.07
CA SER A 121 3.85 11.87 0.90
C SER A 121 5.36 12.08 0.84
N GLU A 122 6.00 12.38 1.96
CA GLU A 122 7.45 12.57 2.06
C GLU A 122 8.19 11.24 1.83
N LEU A 123 7.73 10.17 2.47
CA LEU A 123 8.28 8.82 2.33
C LEU A 123 8.19 8.33 0.89
N TYR A 124 7.08 8.58 0.20
CA TYR A 124 6.92 8.22 -1.20
C TYR A 124 7.94 8.93 -2.09
N GLN A 125 8.09 10.25 -1.91
CA GLN A 125 9.09 11.03 -2.65
C GLN A 125 10.52 10.53 -2.38
N GLU A 126 10.81 10.12 -1.16
CA GLU A 126 12.11 9.58 -0.80
C GLU A 126 12.35 8.19 -1.43
N ALA A 127 11.36 7.31 -1.41
CA ALA A 127 11.42 6.00 -2.07
C ALA A 127 11.64 6.15 -3.59
N TYR A 128 10.98 7.12 -4.23
CA TYR A 128 11.21 7.45 -5.63
C TYR A 128 12.65 7.93 -5.88
N LYS A 129 13.14 8.90 -5.10
CA LYS A 129 14.52 9.41 -5.22
C LYS A 129 15.59 8.34 -5.02
N ARG A 130 15.31 7.33 -4.19
CA ARG A 130 16.19 6.18 -3.93
C ARG A 130 16.05 5.06 -4.97
N GLY A 131 15.19 5.21 -5.99
CA GLY A 131 14.95 4.19 -7.02
C GLY A 131 14.19 2.96 -6.51
N MET A 132 13.57 3.05 -5.33
CA MET A 132 12.69 1.99 -4.83
C MET A 132 11.35 2.00 -5.58
N PHE A 133 10.91 3.19 -5.99
CA PHE A 133 9.74 3.45 -6.80
C PHE A 133 10.13 4.05 -8.15
N ASN A 134 9.32 3.74 -9.15
CA ASN A 134 9.48 4.11 -10.55
C ASN A 134 8.63 5.33 -10.90
N GLN A 135 7.56 5.60 -10.15
CA GLN A 135 6.68 6.74 -10.40
C GLN A 135 6.99 7.88 -9.41
N GLU A 136 7.07 9.11 -9.92
CA GLU A 136 7.29 10.30 -9.07
C GLU A 136 6.07 10.59 -8.18
N LYS A 137 4.87 10.17 -8.63
CA LYS A 137 3.62 10.37 -7.91
C LYS A 137 2.89 9.05 -7.78
N PRO A 138 2.30 8.78 -6.60
CA PRO A 138 1.55 7.56 -6.39
C PRO A 138 0.33 7.55 -7.29
N CYS A 139 0.04 6.37 -7.82
CA CYS A 139 -1.24 6.15 -8.44
C CYS A 139 -2.35 6.05 -7.38
N ARG A 140 -3.39 6.88 -7.49
CA ARG A 140 -4.51 7.00 -6.56
C ARG A 140 -5.74 7.52 -7.27
#